data_AF-A3B872-F1
#
_entry.id   AF-A3B872-F1
#
_cell.length_a   1.000
_cell.length_b   1.000
_cell.length_c   1.000
_cell.angle_alpha   90.00
_cell.angle_beta   90.00
_cell.angle_gamma   90.00
#
_symmetry.space_group_name_H-M   'P 1'
#
loop_
_entity.id
_entity.type
_entity.pdbx_description
1 polymer ?
#
loop_
_entity_poly.entity_id
_entity_poly.type
_entity_poly.pdbx_seq_one_letter_code
_entity_poly.pdbx_strand_id
1 'polypeptide(L)'
;MAIKKGGAAGLKQILKRCSSLGRRQQEQKQVSEWEEEEEASGLPSDVPRGHFAVYVGERRRRFVVPLALLDRPEFRSLLRRAE
;
A
#
# COMPACT_ATOMS: atom_id res chain seq x y z
N MET A 1 19.04 57.66 -34.64
CA MET A 1 18.43 56.35 -34.35
C MET A 1 18.23 56.25 -32.85
N ALA A 2 16.98 56.21 -32.37
CA ALA A 2 16.65 56.23 -30.94
C ALA A 2 16.44 54.80 -30.41
N ILE A 3 17.20 54.41 -29.38
CA ILE A 3 17.01 53.16 -28.64
C ILE A 3 15.96 53.35 -27.56
N LYS A 4 14.76 52.80 -27.78
CA LYS A 4 13.65 52.86 -26.81
C LYS A 4 13.87 51.79 -25.73
N LYS A 5 14.23 52.20 -24.52
CA LYS A 5 14.25 51.33 -23.32
C LYS A 5 12.80 51.03 -22.92
N GLY A 6 12.34 49.82 -23.19
CA GLY A 6 11.05 49.31 -22.69
C GLY A 6 11.20 48.78 -21.26
N GLY A 7 10.54 49.45 -20.32
CA GLY A 7 10.51 49.07 -18.92
C GLY A 7 9.75 47.77 -18.67
N ALA A 8 10.23 46.98 -17.71
CA ALA A 8 9.62 45.75 -17.23
C ALA A 8 8.34 46.02 -16.41
N ALA A 9 7.27 46.44 -17.10
CA ALA A 9 5.94 46.61 -16.51
C ALA A 9 5.01 45.49 -16.99
N GLY A 10 5.33 44.26 -16.59
CA GLY A 10 4.51 43.09 -16.92
C GLY A 10 4.62 41.91 -15.94
N LEU A 11 5.57 41.93 -15.01
CA LEU A 11 5.87 40.79 -14.14
C LEU A 11 5.17 40.85 -12.76
N LYS A 12 4.25 41.81 -12.54
CA LYS A 12 3.50 41.91 -11.27
C LYS A 12 2.17 41.16 -11.27
N GLN A 13 1.72 40.65 -12.42
CA GLN A 13 0.51 39.81 -12.52
C GLN A 13 0.79 38.33 -12.24
N ILE A 14 2.06 37.92 -12.11
CA ILE A 14 2.44 36.51 -11.96
C ILE A 14 2.39 36.04 -10.48
N LEU A 15 2.48 36.94 -9.49
CA LEU A 15 2.59 36.57 -8.07
C LEU A 15 1.36 36.95 -7.22
N LYS A 16 0.14 36.90 -7.78
CA LYS A 16 -1.09 37.19 -7.01
C LYS A 16 -2.16 36.08 -7.02
N ARG A 17 -1.83 34.88 -7.52
CA ARG A 17 -2.70 33.69 -7.41
C ARG A 17 -1.95 32.46 -6.90
N CYS A 18 -1.18 32.64 -5.83
CA CYS A 18 -0.60 31.52 -5.08
C CYS A 18 -1.14 31.56 -3.63
N SER A 19 -2.44 31.36 -3.47
CA SER A 19 -3.06 31.09 -2.15
C SER A 19 -3.30 29.59 -1.91
N SER A 20 -2.77 28.70 -2.76
CA SER A 20 -2.70 27.27 -2.49
C SER A 20 -1.24 26.81 -2.54
N LEU A 21 -0.45 27.41 -1.66
CA LEU A 21 0.85 26.89 -1.25
C LEU A 21 0.56 25.63 -0.43
N GLY A 22 0.42 24.48 -1.09
CA GLY A 22 0.01 23.25 -0.40
C GLY A 22 -0.25 22.03 -1.27
N ARG A 23 0.83 21.46 -1.83
CA ARG A 23 1.02 20.03 -2.15
C ARG A 23 -0.10 19.31 -2.91
N ARG A 24 0.07 19.10 -4.24
CA ARG A 24 -0.46 17.91 -4.95
C ARG A 24 0.08 17.82 -6.39
N GLN A 25 1.18 17.07 -6.52
CA GLN A 25 1.65 16.30 -7.68
C GLN A 25 2.90 15.60 -7.14
N GLN A 26 2.80 14.40 -6.57
CA GLN A 26 2.73 13.15 -7.32
C GLN A 26 3.66 13.22 -8.53
N GLU A 27 4.95 12.98 -8.31
CA GLU A 27 5.79 12.09 -9.13
C GLU A 27 7.20 12.00 -8.55
N GLN A 28 7.41 11.02 -7.66
CA GLN A 28 8.62 10.21 -7.46
C GLN A 28 8.59 9.65 -6.04
N LYS A 29 8.07 8.43 -5.92
CA LYS A 29 8.64 7.47 -5.00
C LYS A 29 8.60 6.12 -5.68
N GLN A 30 9.72 5.81 -6.32
CA GLN A 30 10.18 4.46 -6.52
C GLN A 30 10.18 3.79 -5.15
N VAL A 31 9.17 2.99 -4.87
CA VAL A 31 9.17 2.01 -3.78
C VAL A 31 9.03 0.66 -4.46
N SER A 32 10.03 -0.19 -4.25
CA SER A 32 9.94 -1.60 -4.56
C SER A 32 8.72 -2.18 -3.88
N GLU A 33 7.83 -2.69 -4.71
CA GLU A 33 6.47 -3.15 -4.44
C GLU A 33 6.46 -4.33 -3.46
N TRP A 34 6.28 -4.04 -2.17
CA TRP A 34 5.73 -4.93 -1.13
C TRP A 34 5.08 -4.04 -0.05
N GLU A 35 3.93 -3.43 -0.32
CA GLU A 35 3.16 -2.68 0.69
C GLU A 35 1.73 -3.22 0.76
N GLU A 36 1.26 -3.53 1.97
CA GLU A 36 -0.06 -4.10 2.29
C GLU A 36 -1.19 -3.08 2.06
N GLU A 37 -2.08 -3.38 1.11
CA GLU A 37 -3.26 -2.58 0.83
C GLU A 37 -4.46 -3.00 1.70
N GLU A 38 -4.69 -2.30 2.82
CA GLU A 38 -5.97 -2.30 3.54
C GLU A 38 -7.00 -1.43 2.78
N GLU A 39 -7.51 -1.89 1.63
CA GLU A 39 -8.82 -1.42 1.13
C GLU A 39 -9.47 -2.33 0.08
N ALA A 40 -10.63 -2.90 0.46
CA ALA A 40 -11.80 -3.20 -0.37
C ALA A 40 -11.64 -4.06 -1.65
N SER A 41 -11.28 -5.35 -1.50
CA SER A 41 -11.44 -6.35 -2.56
C SER A 41 -12.16 -7.62 -2.09
N GLY A 42 -13.42 -7.52 -1.65
CA GLY A 42 -14.38 -8.66 -1.61
C GLY A 42 -14.01 -9.95 -0.87
N LEU A 43 -12.88 -10.01 -0.15
CA LEU A 43 -12.45 -11.17 0.60
C LEU A 43 -12.98 -11.04 2.03
N PRO A 44 -13.57 -12.10 2.62
CA PRO A 44 -14.06 -12.05 3.98
C PRO A 44 -12.88 -11.77 4.93
N SER A 45 -13.02 -10.70 5.72
CA SER A 45 -12.05 -10.22 6.72
C SER A 45 -11.78 -11.21 7.88
N ASP A 46 -12.32 -12.42 7.78
CA ASP A 46 -12.31 -13.44 8.84
C ASP A 46 -10.91 -14.01 9.13
N VAL A 47 -9.95 -13.80 8.22
CA VAL A 47 -8.56 -14.24 8.38
C VAL A 47 -7.66 -13.02 8.32
N PRO A 48 -6.99 -12.65 9.43
CA PRO A 48 -6.02 -11.57 9.42
C PRO A 48 -4.87 -11.87 8.47
N ARG A 49 -4.21 -10.81 7.97
CA ARG A 49 -2.97 -10.96 7.20
C ARG A 49 -1.94 -11.76 8.00
N GLY A 50 -1.13 -12.53 7.28
CA GLY A 50 -0.14 -13.41 7.91
C GLY A 50 -0.73 -14.63 8.64
N HIS A 51 -2.02 -14.95 8.43
CA HIS A 51 -2.69 -16.13 8.99
C HIS A 51 -3.36 -16.97 7.89
N PHE A 52 -3.71 -18.20 8.23
CA PHE A 52 -4.49 -19.10 7.37
C PHE A 52 -5.55 -19.84 8.17
N ALA A 53 -6.61 -20.27 7.49
CA ALA A 53 -7.70 -21.04 8.10
C ALA A 53 -7.47 -22.55 7.92
N VAL A 54 -7.57 -23.31 9.00
CA VAL A 54 -7.57 -24.78 8.99
C VAL A 54 -8.89 -25.33 9.52
N TYR A 55 -9.33 -26.43 8.94
CA TYR A 55 -10.55 -27.12 9.36
C TYR A 55 -10.17 -28.44 10.03
N VAL A 56 -10.60 -28.61 11.29
CA VAL A 56 -10.21 -29.78 12.11
C VAL A 56 -11.43 -30.57 12.54
N GLY A 57 -11.29 -31.90 12.49
CA GLY A 57 -12.31 -32.87 12.91
C GLY A 57 -13.47 -33.02 11.93
N GLU A 58 -14.36 -33.97 12.24
CA GLU A 58 -15.52 -34.32 11.38
C GLU A 58 -16.48 -33.14 11.18
N ARG A 59 -16.66 -32.32 12.23
CA ARG A 59 -17.52 -31.13 12.19
C ARG A 59 -16.88 -29.95 11.44
N ARG A 60 -15.69 -30.13 10.85
CA ARG A 60 -14.93 -29.11 10.13
C ARG A 60 -14.89 -27.80 10.90
N ARG A 61 -14.44 -27.84 12.16
CA ARG A 61 -14.33 -26.63 12.97
C ARG A 61 -13.18 -25.79 12.42
N ARG A 62 -13.45 -24.52 12.14
CA ARG A 62 -12.47 -23.56 11.61
C ARG A 62 -11.57 -23.03 12.73
N PHE A 63 -10.27 -22.99 12.48
CA PHE A 63 -9.25 -22.35 13.30
C PHE A 63 -8.41 -21.42 12.44
N VAL A 64 -8.01 -20.27 12.97
CA VAL A 64 -7.12 -19.32 12.28
C VAL A 64 -5.75 -19.41 12.94
N VAL A 65 -4.73 -19.69 12.13
CA VAL A 65 -3.39 -20.05 12.60
C VAL A 65 -2.36 -19.10 11.97
N PRO A 66 -1.40 -18.56 12.73
CA PRO A 66 -0.31 -17.75 12.19
C PRO A 66 0.55 -18.51 11.17
N LEU A 67 0.96 -17.84 10.09
CA LEU A 67 1.90 -18.41 9.11
C LEU A 67 3.28 -18.72 9.73
N ALA A 68 3.67 -18.04 10.82
CA ALA A 68 4.92 -18.32 11.54
C ALA A 68 5.00 -19.75 12.11
N LEU A 69 3.87 -20.48 12.20
CA LEU A 69 3.88 -21.89 12.58
C LEU A 69 4.36 -22.82 11.46
N LEU A 70 4.33 -22.38 10.20
CA LEU A 70 4.81 -23.16 9.06
C LEU A 70 6.31 -23.46 9.14
N ASP A 71 7.08 -22.61 9.83
CA ASP A 71 8.52 -22.82 10.01
C ASP A 71 8.84 -23.87 11.08
N ARG A 72 7.86 -24.24 11.92
CA ARG A 72 8.09 -25.23 12.98
C ARG A 72 8.22 -26.64 12.41
N PRO A 73 9.24 -27.41 12.83
CA PRO A 73 9.52 -28.74 12.25
C PRO A 73 8.36 -29.72 12.45
N GLU A 74 7.61 -29.61 13.55
CA GLU A 74 6.43 -30.42 13.83
C GLU A 74 5.32 -30.12 12.81
N PHE A 75 5.08 -28.85 12.53
CA PHE A 75 4.06 -28.41 11.57
C PHE A 75 4.44 -28.82 10.14
N ARG A 76 5.71 -28.65 9.74
CA ARG A 76 6.22 -29.12 8.44
C ARG A 76 6.07 -30.63 8.26
N SER A 77 6.25 -31.39 9.34
CA SER A 77 6.07 -32.84 9.31
C SER A 77 4.60 -33.23 9.16
N LEU A 78 3.68 -32.47 9.74
CA LEU A 78 2.24 -32.64 9.50
C LEU A 78 1.86 -32.30 8.07
N LEU A 79 2.38 -31.20 7.51
CA LEU A 79 2.12 -30.80 6.13
C LEU A 79 2.61 -31.83 5.12
N ARG A 80 3.84 -32.36 5.29
CA ARG A 80 4.40 -33.43 4.43
C ARG A 80 3.57 -34.71 4.43
N ARG A 81 2.83 -34.99 5.51
CA ARG A 81 1.95 -36.16 5.59
C ARG A 81 0.60 -35.94 4.90
N ALA A 82 0.27 -34.69 4.59
CA ALA A 82 -0.99 -34.31 3.97
C ALA A 82 -0.90 -34.13 2.44
N GLU A 83 0.32 -34.09 1.90
CA GLU A 83 0.64 -34.14 0.46
C GLU A 83 0.64 -35.58 -0.05
#